data_AF-A0A8T3BLX7-F1
#
_entry.id   AF-A0A8T3BLX7-F1
#
_cell.length_a   1.000
_cell.length_b   1.000
_cell.length_c   1.000
_cell.angle_alpha   90.00
_cell.angle_beta   90.00
_cell.angle_gamma   90.00
#
_symmetry.space_group_name_H-M   'P 1'
#
loop_
_entity.id
_entity.type
_entity.pdbx_description
1 polymer ?
#
loop_
_entity_poly.entity_id
_entity_poly.type
_entity_poly.pdbx_seq_one_letter_code
_entity_poly.pdbx_strand_id
1 'polypeptide(L)'
;MKCLRSDGGREYLNTNFRTFLTQQGISHQTSCLYMSEQNGLAKRKHRHLLEILRTLLNSASLPHSFWSDAVLMASYLINCLPTATTNFNSPLYLLFNKTLTTSF
;
A
#
# COMPACT_ATOMS: atom_id res chain seq x y z
N MET A 1 19.25 5.50 4.42
CA MET A 1 19.27 5.15 2.98
C MET A 1 17.92 4.54 2.62
N LYS A 2 17.22 5.07 1.61
CA LYS A 2 15.91 4.56 1.18
C LYS A 2 16.12 3.42 0.16
N CYS A 3 15.33 2.35 0.26
CA CYS A 3 15.43 1.21 -0.62
C CYS A 3 14.03 0.78 -1.07
N LEU A 4 13.85 0.58 -2.38
CA LEU A 4 12.67 -0.03 -2.95
C LEU A 4 13.00 -1.46 -3.37
N ARG A 5 12.17 -2.42 -2.95
CA ARG A 5 12.25 -3.80 -3.43
C ARG A 5 11.01 -4.11 -4.28
N SER A 6 11.21 -4.51 -5.53
CA SER A 6 10.15 -4.93 -6.45
C SER A 6 10.37 -6.40 -6.87
N ASP A 7 9.39 -7.00 -7.53
CA ASP A 7 9.66 -8.20 -8.31
C ASP A 7 10.47 -7.87 -9.57
N GLY A 8 10.91 -8.91 -10.27
CA GLY A 8 11.53 -8.82 -11.59
C GLY A 8 10.55 -8.49 -12.72
N GLY A 9 9.40 -7.87 -12.43
CA GLY A 9 8.46 -7.37 -13.43
C GLY A 9 9.15 -6.35 -14.34
N ARG A 10 8.90 -6.43 -15.66
CA ARG A 10 9.61 -5.61 -16.66
C ARG A 10 9.33 -4.12 -16.49
N GLU A 11 8.17 -3.77 -15.94
CA GLU A 11 7.78 -2.41 -15.60
C GLU A 11 8.75 -1.76 -14.59
N TYR A 12 9.40 -2.55 -13.74
CA TYR A 12 10.39 -2.07 -12.75
C TYR A 12 11.84 -2.18 -13.23
N LEU A 13 12.09 -2.79 -14.39
CA LEU A 13 13.44 -3.02 -14.91
C LEU A 13 13.87 -2.00 -15.96
N ASN A 14 12.96 -1.11 -16.39
CA ASN A 14 13.28 -0.14 -17.43
C ASN A 14 14.27 0.94 -16.93
N THR A 15 15.01 1.51 -17.88
CA THR A 15 16.05 2.52 -17.61
C THR A 15 15.45 3.80 -17.00
N ASN A 16 14.28 4.22 -17.44
CA ASN A 16 13.62 5.44 -16.96
C ASN A 16 13.30 5.35 -15.45
N PHE A 17 12.77 4.21 -15.01
CA PHE A 17 12.45 3.93 -13.62
C PHE A 17 13.71 3.84 -12.76
N ARG A 18 14.75 3.16 -13.25
CA ARG A 18 16.05 3.11 -12.57
C ARG A 18 16.65 4.51 -12.41
N THR A 19 16.65 5.32 -13.47
CA THR A 19 17.15 6.70 -13.43
C THR A 19 16.37 7.54 -12.43
N PHE A 20 15.04 7.44 -12.44
CA PHE A 20 14.19 8.14 -11.48
C PHE A 20 14.54 7.76 -10.03
N LEU A 21 14.67 6.47 -9.71
CA LEU A 21 15.02 6.03 -8.35
C LEU A 21 16.41 6.53 -7.92
N THR A 22 17.40 6.46 -8.81
CA THR A 22 18.74 6.98 -8.54
C THR A 22 18.73 8.49 -8.28
N GLN A 23 17.99 9.27 -9.08
CA GLN A 23 17.82 10.71 -8.87
C GLN A 23 17.17 11.04 -7.52
N GLN A 24 16.25 10.19 -7.04
CA GLN A 24 15.62 10.32 -5.72
C GLN A 24 16.48 9.76 -4.58
N GLY A 25 17.69 9.24 -4.86
CA GLY A 25 18.56 8.61 -3.87
C GLY A 25 18.01 7.31 -3.30
N ILE A 26 17.17 6.60 -4.06
CA ILE A 26 16.53 5.33 -3.68
C ILE A 26 17.28 4.18 -4.35
N SER A 27 17.78 3.25 -3.54
CA SER A 27 18.35 2.00 -4.07
C SER A 27 17.25 1.07 -4.56
N HIS A 28 17.39 0.52 -5.77
CA HIS A 28 16.46 -0.47 -6.30
C HIS A 28 17.00 -1.89 -6.11
N GLN A 29 16.20 -2.74 -5.49
CA GLN A 29 16.45 -4.17 -5.34
C GLN A 29 15.34 -4.96 -6.04
N THR A 30 15.71 -6.02 -6.75
CA THR A 30 14.77 -6.92 -7.40
C THR A 30 14.80 -8.26 -6.67
N SER A 31 13.63 -8.80 -6.32
CA SER A 31 13.54 -10.15 -5.78
C SER A 31 14.00 -11.17 -6.83
N CYS A 32 14.55 -12.28 -6.38
CA CYS A 32 14.87 -13.39 -7.30
C CYS A 32 13.58 -13.86 -7.99
N LEU A 33 13.69 -14.23 -9.28
CA LEU A 33 12.58 -14.84 -10.01
C LEU A 33 12.09 -16.07 -9.22
N TYR A 34 10.78 -16.27 -9.18
CA TYR A 34 10.12 -17.37 -8.45
C TYR A 34 10.18 -17.33 -6.91
N MET A 35 10.92 -16.39 -6.28
CA MET A 35 10.91 -16.18 -4.83
C MET A 35 9.76 -15.25 -4.40
N SER A 36 8.53 -15.70 -4.64
CA SER A 36 7.30 -14.93 -4.44
C SER A 36 7.09 -14.44 -2.99
N GLU A 37 7.72 -15.12 -2.03
CA GLU A 37 7.70 -14.82 -0.60
C GLU A 37 8.43 -13.51 -0.25
N GLN A 38 9.46 -13.14 -1.02
CA GLN A 38 10.20 -11.88 -0.79
C GLN A 38 9.32 -10.64 -0.98
N ASN A 39 8.23 -10.76 -1.77
CA ASN A 39 7.20 -9.73 -1.96
C ASN A 39 5.91 -10.04 -1.18
N GLY A 40 5.94 -10.97 -0.24
CA GLY A 40 4.77 -11.41 0.52
C GLY A 40 4.08 -10.26 1.26
N LEU A 41 4.85 -9.29 1.79
CA LEU A 41 4.27 -8.12 2.47
C LEU A 41 3.45 -7.24 1.51
N ALA A 42 4.01 -6.88 0.36
CA ALA A 42 3.33 -6.07 -0.65
C ALA A 42 2.08 -6.80 -1.17
N LYS A 43 2.19 -8.11 -1.44
CA LYS A 43 1.06 -8.94 -1.89
C LYS A 43 -0.06 -9.04 -0.86
N ARG A 44 0.28 -9.26 0.42
CA ARG A 44 -0.70 -9.29 1.51
C ARG A 44 -1.40 -7.94 1.65
N LYS A 45 -0.66 -6.83 1.57
CA LYS A 45 -1.26 -5.49 1.64
C LYS A 45 -2.16 -5.19 0.45
N HIS A 46 -1.76 -5.58 -0.76
CA HIS A 46 -2.62 -5.45 -1.94
C HIS A 46 -3.91 -6.26 -1.81
N ARG A 47 -3.83 -7.51 -1.34
CA ARG A 47 -5.02 -8.35 -1.09
C ARG A 47 -5.94 -7.72 -0.06
N HIS A 48 -5.40 -7.28 1.07
CA HIS A 48 -6.15 -6.64 2.14
C HIS A 48 -6.88 -5.36 1.67
N LEU A 49 -6.23 -4.53 0.85
CA LEU A 49 -6.85 -3.35 0.25
C LEU A 49 -8.05 -3.73 -0.63
N LEU A 50 -7.91 -4.75 -1.48
CA LEU A 50 -8.99 -5.21 -2.35
C LEU A 50 -10.14 -5.87 -1.57
N GLU A 51 -9.85 -6.57 -0.47
CA GLU A 51 -10.87 -7.13 0.41
C GLU A 51 -11.71 -6.03 1.07
N ILE A 52 -11.06 -4.99 1.61
CA ILE A 52 -11.77 -3.85 2.21
C ILE A 52 -12.57 -3.10 1.15
N LEU A 53 -12.00 -2.85 -0.02
CA LEU A 53 -12.72 -2.23 -1.15
C LEU A 53 -14.02 -2.97 -1.48
N ARG A 54 -13.93 -4.30 -1.67
CA ARG A 54 -15.10 -5.11 -2.02
C ARG A 54 -16.13 -5.10 -0.90
N THR A 55 -15.66 -5.14 0.35
CA THR A 55 -16.52 -5.05 1.53
C THR A 55 -17.27 -3.72 1.55
N LEU A 56 -16.60 -2.59 1.27
CA LEU A 56 -17.21 -1.26 1.23
C LEU A 56 -18.26 -1.14 0.11
N LEU A 57 -17.95 -1.59 -1.10
CA LEU A 57 -18.89 -1.58 -2.21
C LEU A 57 -20.13 -2.41 -1.89
N ASN A 58 -19.92 -3.63 -1.37
CA ASN A 58 -21.02 -4.53 -1.01
C ASN A 58 -21.85 -3.97 0.15
N SER A 59 -21.22 -3.43 1.20
CA SER A 59 -21.93 -2.88 2.36
C SER A 59 -22.77 -1.66 2.01
N ALA A 60 -22.31 -0.85 1.05
CA ALA A 60 -23.01 0.33 0.57
C ALA A 60 -23.99 0.03 -0.59
N SER A 61 -24.07 -1.23 -1.05
CA SER A 61 -24.83 -1.63 -2.24
C SER A 61 -24.49 -0.80 -3.50
N LEU A 62 -23.21 -0.43 -3.65
CA LEU A 62 -22.74 0.39 -4.75
C LEU A 62 -22.25 -0.48 -5.93
N PRO A 63 -22.50 -0.04 -7.18
CA PRO A 63 -21.98 -0.73 -8.35
C PRO A 63 -20.45 -0.59 -8.45
N HIS A 64 -19.82 -1.50 -9.19
CA HIS A 64 -18.37 -1.53 -9.38
C HIS A 64 -17.81 -0.26 -10.07
N SER A 65 -18.65 0.58 -10.69
CA SER A 65 -18.24 1.88 -11.22
C SER A 65 -17.63 2.80 -10.15
N PHE A 66 -17.99 2.62 -8.87
CA PHE A 66 -17.46 3.38 -7.73
C PHE A 66 -16.15 2.79 -7.16
N TRP A 67 -15.49 1.88 -7.87
CA TRP A 67 -14.27 1.22 -7.36
C TRP A 67 -13.18 2.23 -6.96
N SER A 68 -13.04 3.35 -7.67
CA SER A 68 -12.04 4.39 -7.35
C SER A 68 -12.28 5.03 -6.00
N ASP A 69 -13.53 5.40 -5.71
CA ASP A 69 -13.93 5.99 -4.43
C ASP A 69 -13.80 4.96 -3.30
N ALA A 70 -14.14 3.70 -3.59
CA ALA A 70 -13.97 2.61 -2.64
C ALA A 70 -12.49 2.30 -2.36
N VAL A 71 -11.57 2.38 -3.35
CA VAL A 71 -10.11 2.28 -3.12
C VAL A 71 -9.66 3.41 -2.21
N LEU A 72 -10.09 4.64 -2.49
CA LEU A 72 -9.70 5.82 -1.69
C LEU A 72 -10.15 5.64 -0.24
N MET A 73 -11.41 5.28 -0.02
CA MET A 73 -11.95 5.04 1.33
C MET A 73 -11.26 3.85 2.02
N ALA A 74 -11.03 2.75 1.31
CA ALA A 74 -10.30 1.60 1.85
C ALA A 74 -8.89 2.00 2.29
N SER A 75 -8.17 2.76 1.46
CA SER A 75 -6.82 3.24 1.78
C SER A 75 -6.81 4.17 3.00
N TYR A 76 -7.81 5.06 3.10
CA TYR A 76 -7.98 5.94 4.23
C TYR A 76 -8.21 5.14 5.51
N LEU A 77 -9.19 4.23 5.52
CA LEU A 77 -9.50 3.38 6.67
C LEU A 77 -8.30 2.54 7.11
N ILE A 78 -7.58 1.90 6.19
CA ILE A 78 -6.41 1.08 6.52
C ILE A 78 -5.32 1.92 7.20
N ASN A 79 -5.13 3.17 6.78
CA ASN A 79 -4.10 4.04 7.36
C ASN A 79 -4.56 4.71 8.67
N CYS A 80 -5.86 4.82 8.89
CA CYS A 80 -6.47 5.50 10.03
C CYS A 80 -6.81 4.56 11.18
N LEU A 81 -7.22 3.33 10.89
CA LEU A 81 -7.73 2.42 11.89
C LEU A 81 -6.57 1.73 12.63
N PRO A 82 -6.58 1.77 13.98
CA PRO A 82 -5.64 1.00 14.78
C PRO A 82 -5.95 -0.50 14.69
N THR A 83 -4.91 -1.33 14.73
CA THR A 83 -5.05 -2.80 14.72
C THR A 83 -4.29 -3.43 15.88
N ALA A 84 -4.65 -4.65 16.26
CA ALA A 84 -3.91 -5.40 17.28
C ALA A 84 -2.42 -5.58 16.91
N THR A 85 -2.13 -5.75 15.61
CA THR A 85 -0.75 -5.86 15.09
C THR A 85 0.08 -4.58 15.20
N THR A 86 -0.56 -3.44 15.52
CA THR A 86 0.07 -2.12 15.67
C THR A 86 -0.02 -1.61 17.11
N ASN A 87 -0.27 -2.49 18.09
CA ASN A 87 -0.52 -2.13 19.49
C ASN A 87 -1.62 -1.06 19.63
N PHE A 88 -2.66 -1.17 18.80
CA PHE A 88 -3.77 -0.20 18.73
C PHE A 88 -3.36 1.24 18.39
N ASN A 89 -2.24 1.42 17.68
CA ASN A 89 -1.87 2.70 17.08
C ASN A 89 -2.22 2.72 15.59
N SER A 90 -2.69 3.84 15.06
CA SER A 90 -2.95 3.94 13.62
C SER A 90 -1.65 3.94 12.81
N PRO A 91 -1.62 3.32 11.62
CA PRO A 91 -0.45 3.41 10.74
C PRO A 91 -0.03 4.85 10.41
N LEU A 92 -1.00 5.78 10.30
CA LEU A 92 -0.75 7.20 10.13
C LEU A 92 0.07 7.78 11.30
N TYR A 93 -0.31 7.44 12.53
CA TYR A 93 0.42 7.86 13.72
C TYR A 93 1.82 7.23 13.74
N LEU A 94 1.94 5.93 13.48
CA LEU A 94 3.23 5.23 13.48
C LEU A 94 4.22 5.79 12.44
N LEU A 95 3.72 6.25 11.29
CA LEU A 95 4.57 6.73 10.19
C LEU A 95 4.91 8.22 10.30
N PHE A 96 3.98 9.05 10.78
CA PHE A 96 4.11 10.52 10.74
C PHE A 96 3.99 11.20 12.10
N ASN A 97 3.78 10.44 13.18
CA ASN A 97 3.42 10.96 14.51
C ASN A 97 2.22 11.91 14.47
N LYS A 98 1.25 11.65 13.57
CA LYS A 98 0.03 12.43 13.43
C LYS A 98 -1.17 11.64 13.91
N THR A 99 -1.94 12.21 14.83
CA THR A 99 -3.26 11.71 15.19
C THR A 99 -4.30 12.29 14.24
N LEU A 100 -5.40 11.57 14.04
CA LEU A 100 -6.54 12.13 13.33
C LEU A 100 -7.12 13.22 14.23
N THR A 101 -6.95 14.47 13.82
CA THR A 101 -7.65 15.59 14.44
C THR A 101 -9.11 15.50 14.04
N THR A 102 -9.96 15.04 14.95
CA THR A 102 -11.41 15.16 14.86
C THR A 102 -11.80 16.61 15.14
N SER A 103 -11.39 17.53 14.27
CA SER A 103 -11.97 18.87 14.21
C SER A 103 -12.98 18.85 13.07
N PHE A 104 -14.22 18.52 13.41
CA PHE A 104 -15.37 18.88 12.59
C PHE A 104 -15.67 20.37 12.77
#